data_AF-A0AAQ4ELQ5-F1
#
_entry.id   AF-A0AAQ4ELQ5-F1
#
_cell.length_a   1.000
_cell.length_b   1.000
_cell.length_c   1.000
_cell.angle_alpha   90.00
_cell.angle_beta   90.00
_cell.angle_gamma   90.00
#
_symmetry.space_group_name_H-M   'P 1'
#
loop_
_entity.id
_entity.type
_entity.pdbx_description
1 polymer ?
#
loop_
_entity_poly.entity_id
_entity_poly.type
_entity_poly.pdbx_seq_one_letter_code
_entity_poly.pdbx_strand_id
1 'polypeptide(L)'
;MEWQQKVAALRLRLIPKRKKALTRKYWVRPVWEWHAEESEFFTAMKVMQDGDASLFHKFYRMSPETFNFLHSTVASRLTKEWLCREPISSGERLALTLRRCVENAFGILVSQWRIFERKINLEPINVDSVVKATCVLHNFLCMESSSTSYYCPPGYADCTDTFGNVHEGSWREAASTSAMFQLQRTRARNCAQGATAVRNTFLEFFSAEGQVPWQ
;
A
#
# COMPACT_ATOMS: atom_id res chain seq x y z
N MET A 1 3.55 -6.41 -53.87
CA MET A 1 4.21 -5.30 -53.15
C MET A 1 3.25 -4.44 -52.30
N GLU A 2 1.96 -4.36 -52.63
CA GLU A 2 0.99 -3.46 -51.96
C GLU A 2 0.59 -3.88 -50.51
N TRP A 3 0.57 -5.20 -50.22
CA TRP A 3 0.14 -5.70 -48.91
C TRP A 3 1.15 -5.40 -47.78
N GLN A 4 2.45 -5.44 -48.08
CA GLN A 4 3.50 -5.10 -47.10
C GLN A 4 3.42 -3.63 -46.66
N GLN A 5 3.05 -2.73 -47.57
CA GLN A 5 2.83 -1.31 -47.25
C GLN A 5 1.60 -1.13 -46.34
N LYS A 6 0.52 -1.88 -46.57
CA LYS A 6 -0.69 -1.86 -45.73
C LYS A 6 -0.41 -2.38 -44.31
N VAL A 7 0.38 -3.45 -44.18
CA VAL A 7 0.81 -3.99 -42.88
C VAL A 7 1.72 -3.02 -42.13
N ALA A 8 2.67 -2.38 -42.81
CA ALA A 8 3.55 -1.37 -42.21
C ALA A 8 2.77 -0.15 -41.69
N ALA A 9 1.77 0.32 -42.45
CA ALA A 9 0.90 1.42 -42.05
C ALA A 9 0.02 1.08 -40.84
N LEU A 10 -0.49 -0.16 -40.77
CA LEU A 10 -1.23 -0.67 -39.61
C LEU A 10 -0.33 -0.76 -38.37
N ARG A 11 0.90 -1.27 -38.52
CA ARG A 11 1.89 -1.30 -37.44
C ARG A 11 2.18 0.09 -36.90
N LEU A 12 2.40 1.07 -37.78
CA LEU A 12 2.65 2.47 -37.39
C LEU A 12 1.46 3.11 -36.66
N ARG A 13 0.22 2.74 -37.00
CA ARG A 13 -0.99 3.22 -36.29
C ARG A 13 -1.21 2.55 -34.94
N LEU A 14 -0.78 1.30 -34.78
CA LEU A 14 -0.88 0.54 -33.54
C LEU A 14 0.27 0.83 -32.55
N ILE A 15 1.33 1.52 -32.98
CA ILE A 15 2.35 2.03 -32.08
C ILE A 15 1.69 3.07 -31.17
N PRO A 16 1.65 2.86 -29.84
CA PRO A 16 1.12 3.85 -28.92
C PRO A 16 1.87 5.15 -29.12
N LYS A 17 1.16 6.22 -29.51
CA LYS A 17 1.77 7.55 -29.63
C LYS A 17 2.40 7.88 -28.27
N ARG A 18 3.72 8.04 -28.25
CA ARG A 18 4.48 8.42 -27.05
C ARG A 18 3.84 9.71 -26.53
N LYS A 19 3.19 9.66 -25.36
CA LYS A 19 2.58 10.85 -24.75
C LYS A 19 3.68 11.91 -24.66
N LYS A 20 3.43 13.13 -25.17
CA LYS A 20 4.40 14.23 -25.02
C LYS A 20 4.63 14.41 -23.52
N ALA A 21 5.88 14.27 -23.09
CA ALA A 21 6.23 14.51 -21.70
C ALA A 21 5.86 15.96 -21.36
N LEU A 22 5.09 16.15 -20.29
CA LEU A 22 4.79 17.49 -19.79
C LEU A 22 6.12 18.14 -19.42
N THR A 23 6.41 19.31 -19.99
CA THR A 23 7.54 20.13 -19.57
C THR A 23 7.31 20.56 -18.13
N ARG A 24 8.21 20.15 -17.22
CA ARG A 24 8.12 20.53 -15.81
C ARG A 24 8.27 22.05 -15.69
N LYS A 25 7.21 22.74 -15.25
CA LYS A 25 7.20 24.19 -15.00
C LYS A 25 8.22 24.62 -13.93
N TYR A 26 8.44 23.76 -12.95
CA TYR A 26 9.37 23.97 -11.85
C TYR A 26 10.21 22.70 -11.66
N TRP A 27 11.53 22.87 -11.54
CA TRP A 27 12.42 21.80 -11.11
C TRP A 27 12.26 21.50 -9.61
N VAL A 28 12.17 22.57 -8.80
CA VAL A 28 11.74 22.56 -7.40
C VAL A 28 10.64 23.60 -7.26
N ARG A 29 9.54 23.27 -6.58
CA ARG A 29 8.48 24.27 -6.34
C ARG A 29 8.97 25.27 -5.28
N PRO A 30 8.68 26.57 -5.41
CA PRO A 30 9.17 27.60 -4.47
C PRO A 30 8.84 27.32 -3.00
N VAL A 31 7.71 26.66 -2.72
CA VAL A 31 7.31 26.23 -1.37
C VAL A 31 8.35 25.30 -0.69
N TRP A 32 9.21 24.64 -1.46
CA TRP A 32 10.24 23.73 -0.94
C TRP A 32 11.63 24.36 -0.85
N GLU A 33 11.79 25.64 -1.22
CA GLU A 33 13.07 26.35 -1.05
C GLU A 33 13.39 26.49 0.44
N TRP A 34 12.36 26.64 1.29
CA TRP A 34 12.47 26.88 2.72
C TRP A 34 12.50 25.57 3.53
N HIS A 35 12.73 24.42 2.88
CA HIS A 35 12.70 23.11 3.54
C HIS A 35 13.69 22.98 4.70
N ALA A 36 14.84 23.66 4.67
CA ALA A 36 15.80 23.64 5.77
C ALA A 36 15.25 24.26 7.06
N GLU A 37 14.23 25.11 6.96
CA GLU A 37 13.60 25.78 8.11
C GLU A 37 12.24 25.18 8.43
N GLU A 38 11.49 24.75 7.40
CA GLU A 38 10.10 24.31 7.53
C GLU A 38 9.92 22.78 7.47
N SER A 39 10.94 21.98 7.12
CA SER A 39 10.75 20.54 7.06
C SER A 39 10.42 19.97 8.44
N GLU A 40 9.62 18.90 8.44
CA GLU A 40 9.24 18.18 9.67
C GLU A 40 10.46 17.68 10.45
N PHE A 41 11.60 17.47 9.78
CA PHE A 41 12.85 17.10 10.42
C PHE A 41 13.46 18.28 11.19
N PHE A 42 13.61 19.44 10.55
CA PHE A 42 14.23 20.59 11.22
C PHE A 42 13.32 21.26 12.26
N THR A 43 12.00 21.15 12.09
CA THR A 43 11.01 21.65 13.06
C THR A 43 10.67 20.59 14.10
N ALA A 44 9.80 19.64 13.77
CA ALA A 44 9.19 18.72 14.71
C ALA A 44 10.21 17.74 15.30
N MET A 45 11.12 17.18 14.49
CA MET A 45 12.09 16.20 14.98
C MET A 45 13.13 16.84 15.91
N LYS A 46 13.58 18.06 15.62
CA LYS A 46 14.45 18.82 16.52
C LYS A 46 13.78 19.09 17.88
N VAL A 47 12.53 19.57 17.86
CA VAL A 47 11.75 19.79 19.10
C VAL A 47 11.55 18.49 19.89
N MET A 48 11.32 17.37 19.20
CA MET A 48 11.19 16.05 19.84
C MET A 48 12.51 15.54 20.43
N GLN A 49 13.66 15.81 19.79
CA GLN A 49 14.98 15.42 20.30
C GLN A 49 15.38 16.23 21.53
N ASP A 50 15.12 17.54 21.51
CA ASP A 50 15.60 18.46 22.56
C ASP A 50 14.65 18.56 23.76
N GLY A 51 13.35 18.26 23.58
CA GLY A 51 12.32 18.50 24.60
C GLY A 51 11.53 17.28 25.06
N ASP A 52 11.25 16.29 24.21
CA ASP A 52 10.35 15.18 24.55
C ASP A 52 10.72 13.87 23.83
N ALA A 53 11.64 13.13 24.44
CA ALA A 53 12.04 11.80 23.98
C ALA A 53 10.87 10.80 23.93
N SER A 54 9.81 11.00 24.72
CA SER A 54 8.62 10.14 24.70
C SER A 54 7.82 10.34 23.42
N LEU A 55 7.70 11.58 22.95
CA LEU A 55 7.06 11.91 21.68
C LEU A 55 7.90 11.41 20.50
N PHE A 56 9.23 11.53 20.58
CA PHE A 56 10.13 10.95 19.60
C PHE A 56 9.93 9.43 19.48
N HIS A 57 9.88 8.73 20.62
CA HIS A 57 9.64 7.29 20.65
C HIS A 57 8.24 6.93 20.12
N LYS A 58 7.21 7.72 20.42
CA LYS A 58 5.87 7.51 19.86
C LYS A 58 5.87 7.61 18.33
N PHE A 59 6.65 8.54 17.80
CA PHE A 59 6.68 8.83 16.38
C PHE A 59 7.56 7.82 15.61
N TYR A 60 8.82 7.67 16.00
CA TYR A 60 9.81 6.85 15.29
C TYR A 60 9.99 5.43 15.85
N ARG A 61 9.32 5.10 16.97
CA ARG A 61 9.39 3.80 17.66
C ARG A 61 10.81 3.39 18.08
N MET A 62 11.69 4.37 18.23
CA MET A 62 13.07 4.22 18.69
C MET A 62 13.47 5.44 19.52
N SER A 63 14.57 5.33 20.25
CA SER A 63 15.13 6.46 20.98
C SER A 63 15.91 7.39 20.03
N PRO A 64 16.07 8.69 20.37
CA PRO A 64 16.95 9.61 19.63
C PRO A 64 18.37 9.06 19.47
N GLU A 65 18.90 8.38 20.48
CA GLU A 65 20.23 7.79 20.49
C GLU A 65 20.33 6.65 19.47
N THR A 66 19.32 5.79 19.43
CA THR A 66 19.22 4.72 18.42
C THR A 66 19.13 5.30 17.01
N PHE A 67 18.37 6.37 16.82
CA PHE A 67 18.29 7.05 15.52
C PHE A 67 19.65 7.62 15.12
N ASN A 68 20.36 8.29 16.03
CA ASN A 68 21.68 8.86 15.75
C ASN A 68 22.72 7.79 15.42
N PHE A 69 22.68 6.64 16.12
CA PHE A 69 23.53 5.49 15.81
C PHE A 69 23.22 4.88 14.43
N LEU A 70 21.94 4.76 14.08
CA LEU A 70 21.52 4.31 12.75
C LEU A 70 22.00 5.31 11.69
N HIS A 71 21.84 6.61 11.95
CA HIS A 71 22.29 7.68 11.07
C HIS A 71 23.80 7.63 10.87
N SER A 72 24.62 7.51 11.92
CA SER A 72 26.07 7.42 11.77
C SER A 72 26.52 6.22 10.92
N THR A 73 25.78 5.11 11.00
CA THR A 73 26.09 3.89 10.23
C THR A 73 25.78 4.04 8.75
N VAL A 74 24.66 4.71 8.41
CA VAL A 74 24.16 4.80 7.03
C VAL A 74 24.51 6.16 6.37
N ALA A 75 24.99 7.14 7.14
CA ALA A 75 25.29 8.49 6.68
C ALA A 75 26.22 8.51 5.46
N SER A 76 27.26 7.69 5.44
CA SER A 76 28.20 7.60 4.31
C SER A 76 27.52 7.23 2.98
N ARG A 77 26.47 6.40 3.02
CA ARG A 77 25.71 5.97 1.84
C ARG A 77 24.59 6.93 1.44
N LEU A 78 24.09 7.70 2.40
CA LEU A 78 22.97 8.62 2.18
C LEU A 78 23.42 10.01 1.78
N THR A 79 24.59 10.45 2.23
CA THR A 79 25.14 11.77 1.92
C THR A 79 25.34 11.89 0.41
N LYS A 80 24.89 13.00 -0.16
CA LYS A 80 25.05 13.29 -1.58
C LYS A 80 26.01 14.45 -1.74
N GLU A 81 26.72 14.43 -2.85
CA GLU A 81 27.60 15.51 -3.25
C GLU A 81 26.79 16.71 -3.74
N TRP A 82 27.39 17.87 -3.55
CA TRP A 82 26.84 19.13 -4.01
C TRP A 82 27.07 19.25 -5.52
N LEU A 83 26.06 18.89 -6.31
CA LEU A 83 26.17 18.95 -7.78
C LEU A 83 25.67 20.28 -8.34
N CYS A 84 24.44 20.64 -8.02
CA CYS A 84 23.80 21.87 -8.51
C CYS A 84 22.88 22.53 -7.48
N ARG A 85 22.64 21.87 -6.35
CA ARG A 85 21.81 22.32 -5.24
C ARG A 85 22.33 21.72 -3.95
N GLU A 86 21.99 22.35 -2.84
CA GLU A 86 22.20 21.76 -1.53
C GLU A 86 21.47 20.40 -1.46
N PRO A 87 22.19 19.31 -1.14
CA PRO A 87 21.58 18.01 -0.99
C PRO A 87 20.74 17.98 0.28
N ILE A 88 19.57 17.34 0.21
CA ILE A 88 18.75 17.04 1.40
C ILE A 88 19.65 16.29 2.39
N SER A 89 19.63 16.72 3.65
CA SER A 89 20.52 16.18 4.67
C SER A 89 20.35 14.66 4.80
N SER A 90 21.44 13.96 5.13
CA SER A 90 21.37 12.50 5.27
C SER A 90 20.42 12.06 6.39
N GLY A 91 20.24 12.90 7.42
CA GLY A 91 19.31 12.66 8.52
C GLY A 91 17.85 12.76 8.09
N GLU A 92 17.48 13.81 7.36
CA GLU A 92 16.14 13.96 6.77
C GLU A 92 15.78 12.78 5.87
N ARG A 93 16.73 12.36 5.05
CA ARG A 93 16.54 11.24 4.15
C ARG A 93 16.32 9.95 4.91
N LEU A 94 17.08 9.72 5.99
CA LEU A 94 16.87 8.57 6.85
C LEU A 94 15.46 8.60 7.47
N ALA A 95 15.06 9.72 8.07
CA ALA A 95 13.74 9.89 8.68
C ALA A 95 12.59 9.60 7.68
N LEU A 96 12.67 10.17 6.48
CA LEU A 96 11.70 9.91 5.40
C LEU A 96 11.69 8.44 4.97
N THR A 97 12.86 7.80 4.85
CA THR A 97 12.92 6.39 4.46
C THR A 97 12.33 5.47 5.53
N LEU A 98 12.59 5.72 6.82
CA LEU A 98 12.04 4.93 7.91
C LEU A 98 10.51 4.97 7.91
N ARG A 99 9.92 6.17 7.75
CA ARG A 99 8.46 6.31 7.62
C ARG A 99 7.91 5.48 6.48
N ARG A 100 8.51 5.60 5.30
CA ARG A 100 8.03 4.87 4.11
C ARG A 100 8.19 3.36 4.25
N CYS A 101 9.25 2.88 4.87
CA CYS A 101 9.43 1.46 5.16
C CYS A 101 8.32 0.93 6.09
N VAL A 102 8.00 1.66 7.16
CA VAL A 102 6.94 1.27 8.11
C VAL A 102 5.56 1.32 7.44
N GLU A 103 5.26 2.36 6.66
CA GLU A 103 4.00 2.45 5.93
C GLU A 103 3.82 1.32 4.93
N ASN A 104 4.86 0.99 4.15
CA ASN A 104 4.84 -0.14 3.24
C ASN A 104 4.62 -1.46 3.99
N ALA A 105 5.39 -1.71 5.05
CA ALA A 105 5.28 -2.94 5.82
C ALA A 105 3.88 -3.09 6.43
N PHE A 106 3.37 -2.04 7.07
CA PHE A 106 2.04 -2.04 7.66
C PHE A 106 0.95 -2.21 6.59
N GLY A 107 1.07 -1.51 5.46
CA GLY A 107 0.17 -1.63 4.33
C GLY A 107 0.05 -3.06 3.79
N ILE A 108 1.20 -3.72 3.61
CA ILE A 108 1.27 -5.12 3.21
C ILE A 108 0.65 -6.03 4.27
N LEU A 109 0.91 -5.78 5.56
CA LEU A 109 0.32 -6.58 6.63
C LEU A 109 -1.21 -6.43 6.67
N VAL A 110 -1.73 -5.20 6.49
CA VAL A 110 -3.17 -4.93 6.44
C VAL A 110 -3.80 -5.65 5.25
N SER A 111 -3.24 -5.51 4.05
CA SER A 111 -3.81 -6.10 2.83
C SER A 111 -3.80 -7.63 2.84
N GLN A 112 -2.73 -8.23 3.37
CA GLN A 112 -2.56 -9.69 3.39
C GLN A 112 -3.30 -10.35 4.55
N TRP A 113 -3.18 -9.82 5.78
CA TRP A 113 -3.72 -10.47 6.98
C TRP A 113 -5.13 -10.02 7.34
N ARG A 114 -5.58 -8.85 6.86
CA ARG A 114 -6.92 -8.25 7.06
C ARG A 114 -7.37 -8.00 8.50
N ILE A 115 -6.71 -8.61 9.48
CA ILE A 115 -6.95 -8.40 10.91
C ILE A 115 -6.75 -6.94 11.32
N PHE A 116 -5.86 -6.24 10.62
CA PHE A 116 -5.54 -4.83 10.84
C PHE A 116 -6.46 -3.85 10.07
N GLU A 117 -7.38 -4.35 9.23
CA GLU A 117 -8.32 -3.51 8.46
C GLU A 117 -9.47 -2.98 9.32
N ARG A 118 -9.83 -3.72 10.37
CA ARG A 118 -10.92 -3.38 11.30
C ARG A 118 -10.40 -3.29 12.73
N LYS A 119 -11.23 -2.72 13.61
CA LYS A 119 -10.95 -2.75 15.06
C LYS A 119 -10.76 -4.20 15.49
N ILE A 120 -9.61 -4.48 16.11
CA ILE A 120 -9.26 -5.82 16.57
C ILE A 120 -10.15 -6.16 17.77
N ASN A 121 -11.03 -7.15 17.61
CA ASN A 121 -11.92 -7.61 18.69
C ASN A 121 -11.21 -8.64 19.59
N LEU A 122 -10.07 -8.25 20.16
CA LEU A 122 -9.30 -9.05 21.10
C LEU A 122 -8.95 -8.21 22.32
N GLU A 123 -8.71 -8.88 23.44
CA GLU A 123 -8.17 -8.24 24.65
C GLU A 123 -6.77 -7.66 24.36
N PRO A 124 -6.44 -6.44 24.86
CA PRO A 124 -5.17 -5.77 24.58
C PRO A 124 -3.93 -6.63 24.83
N ILE A 125 -4.00 -7.52 25.83
CA ILE A 125 -2.90 -8.42 26.17
C ILE A 125 -2.54 -9.40 25.05
N ASN A 126 -3.51 -9.77 24.22
CA ASN A 126 -3.33 -10.69 23.10
C ASN A 126 -2.93 -9.98 21.80
N VAL A 127 -3.15 -8.66 21.71
CA VAL A 127 -2.86 -7.87 20.50
C VAL A 127 -1.35 -7.87 20.20
N ASP A 128 -0.51 -7.72 21.22
CA ASP A 128 0.95 -7.75 21.03
C ASP A 128 1.44 -9.09 20.47
N SER A 129 0.84 -10.20 20.93
CA SER A 129 1.15 -11.54 20.43
C SER A 129 0.73 -11.70 18.97
N VAL A 130 -0.45 -11.18 18.60
CA VAL A 130 -0.92 -11.17 17.21
C VAL A 130 0.01 -10.36 16.32
N VAL A 131 0.39 -9.14 16.72
CA VAL A 131 1.32 -8.30 15.94
C VAL A 131 2.65 -9.02 15.75
N LYS A 132 3.25 -9.55 16.83
CA LYS A 132 4.50 -10.32 16.75
C LYS A 132 4.38 -11.53 15.83
N ALA A 133 3.30 -12.30 15.94
CA ALA A 133 3.05 -13.46 15.09
C ALA A 133 2.94 -13.06 13.61
N THR A 134 2.21 -11.98 13.28
CA THR A 134 2.10 -11.49 11.90
C THR A 134 3.44 -11.01 11.34
N CYS A 135 4.30 -10.36 12.15
CA CYS A 135 5.65 -9.97 11.74
C CYS A 135 6.54 -11.20 11.48
N VAL A 136 6.52 -12.19 12.35
CA VAL A 136 7.30 -13.44 12.18
C VAL A 136 6.85 -14.16 10.92
N LEU A 137 5.54 -14.28 10.71
CA LEU A 137 4.98 -14.97 9.55
C LEU A 137 5.23 -14.21 8.25
N HIS A 138 5.15 -12.87 8.26
CA HIS A 138 5.57 -12.03 7.14
C HIS A 138 7.03 -12.28 6.76
N ASN A 139 7.94 -12.25 7.75
CA ASN A 139 9.36 -12.49 7.52
C ASN A 139 9.59 -13.90 6.95
N PHE A 140 8.92 -14.91 7.52
CA PHE A 140 8.99 -16.29 7.04
C PHE A 140 8.54 -16.42 5.58
N LEU A 141 7.41 -15.82 5.21
CA LEU A 141 6.88 -15.85 3.84
C LEU A 141 7.74 -15.05 2.85
N CYS A 142 8.44 -14.02 3.32
CA CYS A 142 9.38 -13.23 2.51
C CYS A 142 10.75 -13.89 2.33
N MET A 143 11.13 -14.86 3.19
CA MET A 143 12.39 -15.59 3.09
C MET A 143 12.34 -16.70 2.03
N GLU A 144 11.18 -17.34 1.85
CA GLU A 144 11.01 -18.45 0.92
C GLU A 144 10.77 -17.92 -0.50
N SER A 145 11.69 -18.18 -1.43
CA SER A 145 11.65 -17.56 -2.77
C SER A 145 10.39 -17.92 -3.56
N SER A 146 9.87 -19.13 -3.35
CA SER A 146 8.62 -19.60 -3.96
C SER A 146 7.38 -18.89 -3.39
N SER A 147 7.38 -18.58 -2.09
CA SER A 147 6.27 -17.95 -1.39
C SER A 147 6.27 -16.43 -1.54
N THR A 148 7.45 -15.81 -1.58
CA THR A 148 7.61 -14.36 -1.75
C THR A 148 6.98 -13.88 -3.05
N SER A 149 7.13 -14.64 -4.15
CA SER A 149 6.53 -14.27 -5.44
C SER A 149 5.00 -14.23 -5.40
N TYR A 150 4.36 -14.98 -4.50
CA TYR A 150 2.91 -14.98 -4.34
C TYR A 150 2.46 -13.98 -3.27
N TYR A 151 3.17 -13.93 -2.15
CA TYR A 151 2.85 -13.10 -0.99
C TYR A 151 3.13 -11.60 -1.22
N CYS A 152 4.26 -11.27 -1.84
CA CYS A 152 4.67 -9.91 -2.15
C CYS A 152 5.30 -9.86 -3.56
N PRO A 153 4.48 -9.94 -4.64
CA PRO A 153 4.99 -9.95 -6.00
C PRO A 153 5.76 -8.65 -6.33
N PRO A 154 6.59 -8.64 -7.39
CA PRO A 154 7.27 -7.43 -7.84
C PRO A 154 6.27 -6.29 -8.11
N GLY A 155 6.52 -5.11 -7.53
CA GLY A 155 5.60 -3.96 -7.59
C GLY A 155 4.47 -4.00 -6.57
N TYR A 156 4.48 -4.95 -5.63
CA TYR A 156 3.51 -4.97 -4.55
C TYR A 156 3.70 -3.82 -3.56
N ALA A 157 4.95 -3.58 -3.11
CA ALA A 157 5.34 -2.46 -2.24
C ALA A 157 5.57 -1.16 -3.02
N ASP A 158 5.41 0.01 -2.37
CA ASP A 158 5.76 1.29 -3.01
C ASP A 158 7.25 1.31 -3.34
N CYS A 159 7.58 1.73 -4.56
CA CYS A 159 8.96 1.85 -5.01
C CYS A 159 9.24 3.24 -5.59
N THR A 160 10.50 3.64 -5.58
CA THR A 160 10.93 4.87 -6.27
C THR A 160 11.83 4.51 -7.43
N ASP A 161 11.52 5.10 -8.59
CA ASP A 161 12.39 5.01 -9.74
C ASP A 161 13.66 5.84 -9.54
N THR A 162 14.67 5.56 -10.35
CA THR A 162 15.93 6.30 -10.53
C THR A 162 15.74 7.82 -10.68
N PHE A 163 14.60 8.25 -11.22
CA PHE A 163 14.24 9.67 -11.37
C PHE A 163 13.52 10.28 -10.16
N GLY A 164 13.37 9.53 -9.07
CA GLY A 164 12.73 9.99 -7.83
C GLY A 164 11.20 10.06 -7.88
N ASN A 165 10.57 9.51 -8.93
CA ASN A 165 9.12 9.37 -8.98
C ASN A 165 8.69 8.20 -8.08
N VAL A 166 7.66 8.42 -7.27
CA VAL A 166 7.07 7.36 -6.42
C VAL A 166 6.07 6.58 -7.26
N HIS A 167 6.25 5.27 -7.33
CA HIS A 167 5.28 4.32 -7.86
C HIS A 167 4.58 3.67 -6.67
N GLU A 168 3.28 3.90 -6.59
CA GLU A 168 2.42 3.30 -5.56
C GLU A 168 2.34 1.79 -5.76
N GLY A 169 2.49 1.05 -4.66
CA GLY A 169 2.44 -0.40 -4.64
C GLY A 169 1.01 -0.91 -4.78
N SER A 170 0.84 -2.07 -5.42
CA SER A 170 -0.49 -2.67 -5.61
C SER A 170 -1.18 -3.09 -4.31
N TRP A 171 -0.48 -3.13 -3.17
CA TRP A 171 -1.10 -3.31 -1.86
C TRP A 171 -2.14 -2.21 -1.54
N ARG A 172 -1.97 -1.00 -2.09
CA ARG A 172 -2.91 0.13 -1.92
C ARG A 172 -4.22 -0.10 -2.68
N GLU A 173 -4.18 -0.80 -3.81
CA GLU A 173 -5.35 -1.15 -4.61
C GLU A 173 -6.13 -2.33 -3.99
N ALA A 174 -5.45 -3.24 -3.30
CA ALA A 174 -6.08 -4.36 -2.59
C ALA A 174 -7.04 -3.88 -1.48
N ALA A 175 -6.75 -2.75 -0.84
CA ALA A 175 -7.67 -2.12 0.12
C ALA A 175 -8.95 -1.57 -0.54
N SER A 176 -8.88 -1.20 -1.82
CA SER A 176 -10.05 -0.73 -2.59
C SER A 176 -10.83 -1.88 -3.23
N THR A 177 -10.15 -3.00 -3.47
CA THR A 177 -10.72 -4.19 -4.10
C THR A 177 -11.10 -5.17 -3.01
N SER A 178 -12.25 -4.93 -2.39
CA SER A 178 -12.99 -5.99 -1.69
C SER A 178 -12.92 -7.24 -2.57
N ALA A 179 -12.51 -8.38 -2.02
CA ALA A 179 -12.32 -9.65 -2.74
C ALA A 179 -13.59 -10.22 -3.43
N MET A 180 -14.66 -9.44 -3.52
CA MET A 180 -15.76 -9.67 -4.42
C MET A 180 -15.50 -8.97 -5.74
N PHE A 181 -15.40 -9.76 -6.81
CA PHE A 181 -15.64 -9.24 -8.16
C PHE A 181 -16.93 -8.43 -8.15
N GLN A 182 -16.95 -7.27 -8.81
CA GLN A 182 -18.20 -6.58 -9.10
C GLN A 182 -19.11 -7.56 -9.84
N LEU A 183 -20.10 -8.11 -9.14
CA LEU A 183 -21.15 -8.89 -9.77
C LEU A 183 -21.82 -7.95 -10.77
N GLN A 184 -21.82 -8.34 -12.05
CA GLN A 184 -22.57 -7.58 -13.04
C GLN A 184 -24.02 -7.47 -12.57
N ARG A 185 -24.59 -6.25 -12.62
CA ARG A 185 -26.02 -6.05 -12.33
C ARG A 185 -26.82 -6.98 -13.23
N THR A 186 -27.41 -8.01 -12.63
CA THR A 186 -28.31 -8.93 -13.32
C THR A 186 -29.50 -8.12 -13.84
N ARG A 187 -29.77 -8.20 -15.15
CA ARG A 187 -30.95 -7.56 -15.76
C ARG A 187 -32.26 -8.29 -15.44
N ALA A 188 -32.17 -9.54 -14.98
CA ALA A 188 -33.30 -10.29 -14.46
C ALA A 188 -33.62 -9.82 -13.03
N ARG A 189 -34.69 -9.03 -12.88
CA ARG A 189 -35.25 -8.65 -11.57
C ARG A 189 -36.14 -9.73 -10.96
N ASN A 190 -36.51 -10.74 -11.75
CA ASN A 190 -37.41 -11.81 -11.35
C ASN A 190 -36.62 -13.10 -11.14
N CYS A 191 -36.99 -13.86 -10.10
CA CYS A 191 -36.50 -15.22 -9.91
C CYS A 191 -36.91 -16.11 -11.10
N ALA A 192 -36.07 -17.10 -11.43
CA ALA A 192 -36.38 -18.07 -12.48
C ALA A 192 -37.69 -18.80 -12.14
N GLN A 193 -38.56 -19.03 -13.12
CA GLN A 193 -39.87 -19.65 -12.91
C GLN A 193 -39.76 -21.01 -12.19
N GLY A 194 -38.70 -21.78 -12.45
CA GLY A 194 -38.41 -23.03 -11.73
C GLY A 194 -38.12 -22.83 -10.23
N ALA A 195 -37.41 -21.76 -9.85
CA ALA A 195 -37.18 -21.43 -8.45
C ALA A 195 -38.47 -21.00 -7.74
N THR A 196 -39.34 -20.26 -8.44
CA THR A 196 -40.68 -19.91 -7.94
C THR A 196 -41.55 -21.16 -7.73
N ALA A 197 -41.51 -22.10 -8.67
CA ALA A 197 -42.23 -23.35 -8.58
C ALA A 197 -41.78 -24.15 -7.35
N VAL A 198 -40.47 -24.38 -7.19
CA VAL A 198 -39.91 -25.07 -6.01
C VAL A 198 -40.30 -24.37 -4.71
N ARG A 199 -40.20 -23.04 -4.66
CA ARG A 199 -40.63 -22.25 -3.49
C ARG A 199 -42.10 -22.50 -3.15
N ASN A 200 -42.98 -22.47 -4.15
CA ASN A 200 -44.41 -22.65 -3.94
C ASN A 200 -44.73 -24.10 -3.53
N THR A 201 -44.05 -25.10 -4.08
CA THR A 201 -44.19 -26.51 -3.66
C THR A 201 -43.84 -26.70 -2.19
N PHE A 202 -42.73 -26.13 -1.73
CA PHE A 202 -42.38 -26.20 -0.30
C PHE A 202 -43.35 -25.39 0.57
N LEU A 203 -43.80 -24.22 0.11
CA LEU A 203 -44.79 -23.42 0.83
C LEU A 203 -46.08 -24.23 1.06
N GLU A 204 -46.58 -24.91 0.04
CA GLU A 204 -47.79 -25.73 0.13
C GLU A 204 -47.59 -26.90 1.10
N PHE A 205 -46.44 -27.58 1.00
CA PHE A 205 -46.10 -28.68 1.90
C PHE A 205 -46.05 -28.24 3.38
N PHE A 206 -45.33 -27.17 3.70
CA PHE A 206 -45.20 -26.67 5.08
C PHE A 206 -46.46 -26.00 5.62
N SER A 207 -47.40 -25.59 4.76
CA SER A 207 -48.69 -25.02 5.16
C SER A 207 -49.80 -26.08 5.32
N ALA A 208 -49.54 -27.32 4.91
CA ALA A 208 -50.48 -28.42 5.00
C ALA A 208 -49.88 -29.60 5.78
N GLU A 209 -49.28 -30.57 5.09
CA GLU A 209 -48.82 -31.83 5.67
C GLU A 209 -47.63 -31.68 6.64
N GLY A 210 -46.78 -30.68 6.40
CA GLY A 210 -45.59 -30.39 7.21
C GLY A 210 -45.83 -29.39 8.34
N GLN A 211 -47.08 -29.04 8.66
CA GLN A 211 -47.39 -28.05 9.68
C GLN A 211 -47.07 -28.59 11.09
N VAL A 212 -46.26 -27.84 11.85
CA VAL A 212 -45.95 -28.18 13.25
C VAL A 212 -46.83 -27.37 14.22
N PRO A 213 -47.17 -27.91 15.41
CA PRO A 213 -48.14 -27.30 16.32
C PRO A 213 -47.80 -25.89 16.85
N TRP A 214 -46.56 -25.45 16.70
CA TRP A 214 -46.06 -24.17 17.22
C TRP A 214 -45.79 -23.13 16.12
N GLN A 215 -46.16 -23.41 14.87
CA GLN A 215 -46.19 -22.43 13.78
C GLN A 215 -47.47 -21.59 13.82
#